data_AF-A0A9D6MR20-F1
#
_entry.id   AF-A0A9D6MR20-F1
#
_cell.length_a   1.000
_cell.length_b   1.000
_cell.length_c   1.000
_cell.angle_alpha   90.00
_cell.angle_beta   90.00
_cell.angle_gamma   90.00
#
_symmetry.space_group_name_H-M   'P 1'
#
loop_
_entity.id
_entity.type
_entity.pdbx_description
1 polymer ?
#
loop_
_entity_poly.entity_id
_entity_poly.type
_entity_poly.pdbx_seq_one_letter_code
_entity_poly.pdbx_strand_id
1 'polypeptide(L)'
;MKISIPVLFLVGLWVTFYAQAADSSQLPATGAQTAPSQPADTKPAVAIAGQVTRALFTRQVKDLEPVDNVSVLTSDITRVTYFTEITGMAGQTITHRWEYNGKVVLEKRLEVGSSHWRAYSSKRLDPAWLGEWKASVVDVAGGTLSVNTFTYMKKTEAGATQPPLKPAQ
;
A
#
# COMPACT_ATOMS: atom_id res chain seq x y z
N MET A 1 15.43 -2.62 50.58
CA MET A 1 15.11 -1.18 50.70
C MET A 1 14.16 -0.86 49.54
N LYS A 2 12.82 -1.00 49.68
CA LYS A 2 11.86 0.06 50.08
C LYS A 2 12.07 1.31 49.18
N ILE A 3 11.13 1.78 48.35
CA ILE A 3 9.76 2.22 48.69
C ILE A 3 8.83 2.17 47.45
N SER A 4 7.60 1.71 47.72
CA SER A 4 6.38 1.79 46.92
C SER A 4 5.62 3.08 47.26
N ILE A 5 4.93 3.72 46.29
CA ILE A 5 3.75 4.58 46.59
C ILE A 5 2.71 4.44 45.46
N PRO A 6 1.53 3.85 45.72
CA PRO A 6 0.35 3.89 44.87
C PRO A 6 -0.55 5.07 45.26
N VAL A 7 -1.35 5.60 44.31
CA VAL A 7 -2.49 6.45 44.66
C VAL A 7 -3.74 5.94 43.95
N LEU A 8 -4.63 5.42 44.80
CA LEU A 8 -5.99 4.99 44.55
C LEU A 8 -6.89 5.94 45.36
N PHE A 9 -7.94 6.47 44.73
CA PHE A 9 -9.14 7.01 45.40
C PHE A 9 -10.30 6.57 44.47
N LEU A 10 -11.17 5.58 44.77
CA LEU A 10 -12.27 5.52 45.76
C LEU A 10 -13.10 6.83 45.70
N VAL A 11 -14.42 6.86 45.48
CA VAL A 11 -15.53 6.20 46.21
C VAL A 11 -16.83 6.35 45.39
N GLY A 12 -17.80 5.42 45.52
CA GLY A 12 -19.22 5.77 45.35
C GLY A 12 -20.16 4.62 44.95
N LEU A 13 -20.58 3.79 45.91
CA LEU A 13 -21.63 2.76 45.74
C LEU A 13 -23.05 3.27 46.10
N TRP A 14 -24.05 2.53 45.57
CA TRP A 14 -25.45 2.28 46.01
C TRP A 14 -26.51 3.34 45.73
N VAL A 15 -27.55 2.96 44.95
CA VAL A 15 -28.93 2.82 45.43
C VAL A 15 -29.66 1.74 44.59
N THR A 16 -30.11 0.67 45.23
CA THR A 16 -31.16 -0.23 44.72
C THR A 16 -32.49 0.25 45.30
N PHE A 17 -33.50 0.51 44.46
CA PHE A 17 -34.88 0.69 44.91
C PHE A 17 -35.85 -0.21 44.13
N TYR A 18 -36.78 -0.76 44.88
CA TYR A 18 -37.74 -1.81 44.55
C TYR A 18 -38.93 -1.31 43.72
N ALA A 19 -39.39 -2.21 42.85
CA ALA A 19 -40.76 -2.54 42.45
C ALA A 19 -41.87 -1.46 42.50
N GLN A 20 -42.61 -1.34 41.39
CA GLN A 20 -44.07 -1.33 41.50
C GLN A 20 -44.74 -2.00 40.30
N ALA A 21 -45.59 -2.97 40.62
CA ALA A 21 -46.53 -3.59 39.70
C ALA A 21 -47.63 -2.60 39.34
N ALA A 22 -47.95 -2.49 38.05
CA ALA A 22 -49.22 -1.99 37.57
C ALA A 22 -50.00 -3.18 37.03
N ASP A 23 -51.09 -3.49 37.72
CA ASP A 23 -52.10 -4.48 37.32
C ASP A 23 -53.26 -3.75 36.61
N SER A 24 -53.88 -4.46 35.66
CA SER A 24 -55.18 -4.20 35.02
C SER A 24 -55.31 -3.06 34.00
N SER A 25 -55.32 -3.43 32.70
CA SER A 25 -56.54 -3.47 31.87
C SER A 25 -56.24 -3.29 30.37
N GLN A 26 -56.06 -4.38 29.61
CA GLN A 26 -56.48 -4.48 28.20
C GLN A 26 -56.42 -5.94 27.70
N LEU A 27 -57.60 -6.56 27.62
CA LEU A 27 -57.90 -7.77 26.83
C LEU A 27 -58.31 -7.35 25.39
N PRO A 28 -58.53 -8.27 24.43
CA PRO A 28 -57.56 -8.64 23.40
C PRO A 28 -58.12 -8.36 21.98
N ALA A 29 -57.31 -8.45 20.93
CA ALA A 29 -57.72 -9.03 19.64
C ALA A 29 -56.61 -8.90 18.58
N THR A 30 -56.11 -10.06 18.20
CA THR A 30 -55.90 -10.45 16.79
C THR A 30 -54.80 -9.75 16.00
N GLY A 31 -53.70 -10.47 15.79
CA GLY A 31 -52.94 -10.34 14.54
C GLY A 31 -51.46 -10.68 14.65
N ALA A 32 -51.13 -11.89 14.21
CA ALA A 32 -49.80 -12.30 13.75
C ALA A 32 -48.65 -12.31 14.76
N GLN A 33 -48.34 -13.51 15.24
CA GLN A 33 -46.95 -13.92 15.41
C GLN A 33 -46.21 -13.57 14.11
N THR A 34 -45.34 -12.58 14.15
CA THR A 34 -44.21 -12.51 13.23
C THR A 34 -42.96 -12.58 14.09
N ALA A 35 -42.16 -13.60 13.79
CA ALA A 35 -40.90 -13.91 14.43
C ALA A 35 -39.99 -12.68 14.60
N PRO A 36 -39.06 -12.69 15.57
CA PRO A 36 -37.98 -11.71 15.62
C PRO A 36 -37.36 -11.60 14.22
N SER A 37 -37.35 -10.40 13.66
CA SER A 37 -36.68 -10.11 12.39
C SER A 37 -35.21 -10.44 12.59
N GLN A 38 -34.85 -11.64 12.16
CA GLN A 38 -33.48 -12.10 12.03
C GLN A 38 -32.73 -11.05 11.19
N PRO A 39 -31.55 -10.60 11.61
CA PRO A 39 -30.79 -9.60 10.88
C PRO A 39 -30.62 -10.08 9.44
N ALA A 40 -31.02 -9.23 8.51
CA ALA A 40 -30.85 -9.43 7.09
C ALA A 40 -29.43 -9.95 6.81
N ASP A 41 -29.38 -10.99 5.97
CA ASP A 41 -28.20 -11.67 5.47
C ASP A 41 -27.00 -10.73 5.30
N THR A 42 -26.17 -10.65 6.34
CA THR A 42 -24.79 -10.21 6.14
C THR A 42 -24.08 -11.42 5.57
N LYS A 43 -24.16 -11.57 4.23
CA LYS A 43 -23.14 -12.31 3.49
C LYS A 43 -21.80 -11.89 4.11
N PRO A 44 -20.94 -12.82 4.58
CA PRO A 44 -19.60 -12.42 4.93
C PRO A 44 -19.00 -11.85 3.65
N ALA A 45 -18.92 -10.52 3.57
CA ALA A 45 -17.95 -9.88 2.72
C ALA A 45 -16.63 -10.33 3.32
N VAL A 46 -16.11 -11.44 2.80
CA VAL A 46 -14.72 -11.81 2.99
C VAL A 46 -13.98 -10.56 2.57
N ALA A 47 -13.48 -9.81 3.55
CA ALA A 47 -12.62 -8.69 3.31
C ALA A 47 -11.39 -9.31 2.67
N ILE A 48 -11.39 -9.34 1.34
CA ILE A 48 -10.21 -9.77 0.59
C ILE A 48 -9.19 -8.71 0.95
N ALA A 49 -8.21 -9.07 1.76
CA ALA A 49 -7.12 -8.17 2.08
C ALA A 49 -6.54 -7.70 0.74
N GLY A 50 -6.60 -6.39 0.51
CA GLY A 50 -6.14 -5.83 -0.75
C GLY A 50 -4.67 -6.14 -0.99
N GLN A 51 -4.29 -6.30 -2.25
CA GLN A 51 -2.95 -6.75 -2.63
C GLN A 51 -2.46 -6.08 -3.91
N VAL A 52 -1.14 -6.05 -4.05
CA VAL A 52 -0.46 -5.66 -5.29
C VAL A 52 -0.30 -6.91 -6.16
N THR A 53 -0.99 -6.98 -7.29
CA THR A 53 -0.97 -8.14 -8.18
C THR A 53 0.18 -8.10 -9.19
N ARG A 54 0.58 -6.90 -9.62
CA ARG A 54 1.77 -6.67 -10.45
C ARG A 54 2.54 -5.46 -9.94
N ALA A 55 3.86 -5.57 -9.94
CA ALA A 55 4.76 -4.46 -9.69
C ALA A 55 6.04 -4.68 -10.48
N LEU A 56 6.44 -3.68 -11.28
CA LEU A 56 7.64 -3.76 -12.13
C LEU A 56 8.14 -2.38 -12.53
N PHE A 57 9.38 -2.33 -13.01
CA PHE A 57 9.93 -1.13 -13.63
C PHE A 57 9.78 -1.20 -15.14
N THR A 58 9.45 -0.06 -15.73
CA THR A 58 9.30 0.10 -17.17
C THR A 58 9.91 1.42 -17.61
N ARG A 59 10.39 1.49 -18.84
CA ARG A 59 10.84 2.74 -19.47
C ARG A 59 9.65 3.67 -19.72
N GLN A 60 8.47 3.12 -19.98
CA GLN A 60 7.28 3.90 -20.32
C GLN A 60 5.99 3.14 -19.99
N VAL A 61 4.94 3.89 -19.63
CA VAL A 61 3.57 3.36 -19.56
C VAL A 61 2.79 3.93 -20.75
N LYS A 62 2.12 3.06 -21.49
CA LYS A 62 1.24 3.42 -22.61
C LYS A 62 -0.10 2.72 -22.40
N ASP A 63 -1.20 3.45 -22.56
CA ASP A 63 -2.56 2.89 -22.40
C ASP A 63 -2.77 2.18 -21.04
N LEU A 64 -2.16 2.72 -19.97
CA LEU A 64 -2.14 2.16 -18.61
C LEU A 64 -1.48 0.77 -18.48
N GLU A 65 -0.66 0.37 -19.45
CA GLU A 65 0.18 -0.83 -19.37
C GLU A 65 1.66 -0.46 -19.52
N PRO A 66 2.56 -1.15 -18.80
CA PRO A 66 3.99 -1.01 -19.02
C PRO A 66 4.37 -1.55 -20.39
N VAL A 67 5.24 -0.83 -21.11
CA VAL A 67 5.69 -1.26 -22.44
C VAL A 67 6.77 -2.34 -22.38
N ASP A 68 7.47 -2.44 -21.25
CA ASP A 68 8.57 -3.37 -21.00
C ASP A 68 8.74 -3.65 -19.50
N ASN A 69 9.61 -4.62 -19.19
CA ASN A 69 10.05 -4.90 -17.83
C ASN A 69 11.57 -4.74 -17.75
N VAL A 70 12.02 -3.95 -16.78
CA VAL A 70 13.39 -3.47 -16.68
C VAL A 70 13.99 -3.90 -15.34
N SER A 71 15.05 -4.70 -15.40
CA SER A 71 15.86 -5.03 -14.22
C SER A 71 17.23 -4.34 -14.24
N VAL A 72 17.66 -3.84 -15.40
CA VAL A 72 18.94 -3.13 -15.58
C VAL A 72 18.73 -1.91 -16.48
N LEU A 73 19.26 -0.77 -16.07
CA LEU A 73 19.29 0.48 -16.81
C LEU A 73 20.72 0.99 -16.92
N THR A 74 21.03 1.67 -18.02
CA THR A 74 22.29 2.36 -18.23
C THR A 74 22.12 3.87 -18.11
N SER A 75 23.20 4.58 -17.79
CA SER A 75 23.18 6.00 -17.40
C SER A 75 22.73 6.99 -18.48
N ASP A 76 22.50 6.53 -19.72
CA ASP A 76 21.82 7.30 -20.77
C ASP A 76 20.29 7.32 -20.63
N ILE A 77 19.72 6.39 -19.88
CA ILE A 77 18.29 6.35 -19.57
C ILE A 77 18.06 6.97 -18.21
N THR A 78 17.81 8.29 -18.19
CA THR A 78 17.66 9.06 -16.95
C THR A 78 16.25 9.06 -16.38
N ARG A 79 15.34 8.22 -16.90
CA ARG A 79 13.96 8.14 -16.43
C ARG A 79 13.51 6.68 -16.38
N VAL A 80 12.91 6.32 -15.27
CA VAL A 80 12.27 5.01 -15.06
C VAL A 80 10.90 5.22 -14.42
N THR A 81 9.97 4.31 -14.71
CA THR A 81 8.63 4.32 -14.15
C THR A 81 8.41 3.04 -13.37
N TYR A 82 7.92 3.16 -12.13
CA TYR A 82 7.45 2.04 -11.33
C TYR A 82 5.95 1.92 -11.52
N PHE A 83 5.55 0.84 -12.18
CA PHE A 83 4.16 0.48 -12.47
C PHE A 83 3.65 -0.49 -11.42
N THR A 84 2.41 -0.28 -10.97
CA THR A 84 1.75 -1.14 -10.00
C THR A 84 0.30 -1.36 -10.37
N GLU A 85 -0.14 -2.61 -10.19
CA GLU A 85 -1.52 -3.04 -10.34
C GLU A 85 -2.01 -3.58 -9.00
N ILE A 86 -3.16 -3.10 -8.57
CA ILE A 86 -3.66 -3.22 -7.20
C ILE A 86 -5.09 -3.74 -7.26
N THR A 87 -5.43 -4.67 -6.36
CA THR A 87 -6.79 -5.21 -6.23
C THR A 87 -7.25 -5.18 -4.77
N GLY A 88 -8.55 -4.96 -4.55
CA GLY A 88 -9.15 -5.02 -3.21
C GLY A 88 -8.78 -3.85 -2.28
N MET A 89 -8.26 -2.75 -2.81
CA MET A 89 -7.82 -1.58 -2.02
C MET A 89 -8.62 -0.29 -2.33
N ALA A 90 -9.82 -0.39 -2.90
CA ALA A 90 -10.63 0.78 -3.24
C ALA A 90 -10.84 1.69 -2.01
N GLY A 91 -10.63 3.00 -2.19
CA GLY A 91 -10.71 4.01 -1.13
C GLY A 91 -9.50 4.06 -0.20
N GLN A 92 -8.51 3.18 -0.36
CA GLN A 92 -7.27 3.23 0.41
C GLN A 92 -6.21 4.10 -0.30
N THR A 93 -5.20 4.52 0.47
CA THR A 93 -4.02 5.19 -0.07
C THR A 93 -2.83 4.26 -0.01
N ILE A 94 -2.04 4.23 -1.08
CA ILE A 94 -0.74 3.56 -1.12
C ILE A 94 0.36 4.58 -1.40
N THR A 95 1.58 4.24 -1.02
CA THR A 95 2.76 5.07 -1.25
C THR A 95 3.78 4.31 -2.07
N HIS A 96 4.18 4.87 -3.20
CA HIS A 96 5.40 4.44 -3.89
C HIS A 96 6.60 5.05 -3.18
N ARG A 97 7.38 4.24 -2.48
CA ARG A 97 8.59 4.64 -1.76
C ARG A 97 9.82 4.23 -2.55
N TRP A 98 10.57 5.21 -3.02
CA TRP A 98 11.81 5.05 -3.76
C TRP A 98 13.00 5.21 -2.83
N GLU A 99 13.95 4.29 -2.95
CA GLU A 99 15.14 4.22 -2.13
C GLU A 99 16.39 4.08 -3.01
N TYR A 100 17.44 4.79 -2.62
CA TYR A 100 18.78 4.69 -3.20
C TYR A 100 19.79 4.65 -2.07
N ASN A 101 20.76 3.71 -2.11
CA ASN A 101 21.74 3.48 -1.04
C ASN A 101 21.11 3.38 0.36
N GLY A 102 19.96 2.68 0.46
CA GLY A 102 19.23 2.48 1.71
C GLY A 102 18.54 3.74 2.27
N LYS A 103 18.55 4.86 1.54
CA LYS A 103 17.86 6.09 1.93
C LYS A 103 16.63 6.31 1.08
N VAL A 104 15.52 6.70 1.71
CA VAL A 104 14.30 7.12 1.01
C VAL A 104 14.56 8.46 0.33
N VAL A 105 14.36 8.49 -0.98
CA VAL A 105 14.63 9.67 -1.83
C VAL A 105 13.38 10.24 -2.48
N LEU A 106 12.27 9.49 -2.48
CA LEU A 106 10.96 9.98 -2.93
C LEU A 106 9.86 9.10 -2.34
N GLU A 107 8.80 9.73 -1.84
CA GLU A 107 7.55 9.07 -1.50
C GLU A 107 6.42 9.70 -2.28
N LYS A 108 5.66 8.89 -3.03
CA LYS A 108 4.51 9.35 -3.81
C LYS A 108 3.26 8.65 -3.32
N ARG A 109 2.39 9.41 -2.65
CA ARG A 109 1.05 8.96 -2.26
C ARG A 109 0.12 8.90 -3.48
N LEU A 110 -0.66 7.83 -3.54
CA LEU A 110 -1.58 7.49 -4.63
C LEU A 110 -2.87 6.96 -4.00
N GLU A 111 -4.00 7.56 -4.35
CA GLU A 111 -5.33 7.12 -3.92
C GLU A 111 -5.84 6.05 -4.87
N VAL A 112 -6.36 4.95 -4.33
CA VAL A 112 -6.89 3.83 -5.11
C VAL A 112 -8.38 4.05 -5.36
N GLY A 113 -8.74 4.38 -6.60
CA GLY A 113 -10.10 4.79 -6.96
C GLY A 113 -11.10 3.65 -7.18
N SER A 114 -10.65 2.42 -7.41
CA SER A 114 -11.54 1.27 -7.70
C SER A 114 -11.00 -0.05 -7.16
N SER A 115 -11.84 -1.09 -7.21
CA SER A 115 -11.51 -2.44 -6.74
C SER A 115 -10.33 -3.07 -7.49
N HIS A 116 -10.14 -2.68 -8.75
CA HIS A 116 -8.97 -2.98 -9.57
C HIS A 116 -8.42 -1.67 -10.10
N TRP A 117 -7.17 -1.38 -9.78
CA TRP A 117 -6.56 -0.07 -10.04
C TRP A 117 -5.14 -0.24 -10.56
N ARG A 118 -4.76 0.62 -11.50
CA ARG A 118 -3.39 0.72 -12.01
C ARG A 118 -2.86 2.09 -11.71
N ALA A 119 -1.67 2.14 -11.14
CA ALA A 119 -0.99 3.38 -10.83
C ALA A 119 0.47 3.28 -11.26
N TYR A 120 1.10 4.43 -11.40
CA TYR A 120 2.53 4.48 -11.65
C TYR A 120 3.13 5.75 -11.07
N SER A 121 4.42 5.69 -10.77
CA SER A 121 5.22 6.86 -10.44
C SER A 121 6.52 6.81 -11.23
N SER A 122 6.97 7.94 -11.76
CA SER A 122 8.26 8.00 -12.46
C SER A 122 9.32 8.68 -11.60
N LYS A 123 10.56 8.21 -11.70
CA LYS A 123 11.74 8.83 -11.09
C LYS A 123 12.73 9.23 -12.19
N ARG A 124 13.24 10.46 -12.08
CA ARG A 124 14.44 10.87 -12.82
C ARG A 124 15.68 10.39 -12.05
N LEU A 125 16.55 9.68 -12.75
CA LEU A 125 17.78 9.10 -12.24
C LEU A 125 18.94 10.03 -12.58
N ASP A 126 19.72 10.39 -11.57
CA ASP A 126 20.97 11.10 -11.78
C ASP A 126 22.01 10.11 -12.36
N PRO A 127 22.65 10.38 -13.51
CA PRO A 127 23.68 9.51 -14.10
C PRO A 127 24.83 9.14 -13.17
N ALA A 128 25.10 9.92 -12.11
CA ALA A 128 26.11 9.62 -11.10
C ALA A 128 25.64 8.64 -10.02
N TRP A 129 24.32 8.44 -9.85
CA TRP A 129 23.74 7.61 -8.80
C TRP A 129 23.60 6.16 -9.24
N LEU A 130 24.74 5.55 -9.54
CA LEU A 130 24.87 4.17 -9.98
C LEU A 130 24.61 3.19 -8.84
N GLY A 131 24.30 1.95 -9.19
CA GLY A 131 24.08 0.84 -8.26
C GLY A 131 22.63 0.40 -8.20
N GLU A 132 22.28 -0.29 -7.12
CA GLU A 132 20.92 -0.79 -6.92
C GLU A 132 19.97 0.33 -6.50
N TRP A 133 18.82 0.36 -7.16
CA TRP A 133 17.69 1.17 -6.81
C TRP A 133 16.54 0.27 -6.37
N LYS A 134 15.76 0.75 -5.40
CA LYS A 134 14.61 0.02 -4.86
C LYS A 134 13.37 0.90 -4.92
N ALA A 135 12.26 0.31 -5.32
CA ALA A 135 10.94 0.91 -5.13
C ALA A 135 10.05 -0.09 -4.41
N SER A 136 9.21 0.43 -3.52
CA SER A 136 8.28 -0.37 -2.75
C SER A 136 6.89 0.27 -2.76
N VAL A 137 5.87 -0.58 -2.66
CA VAL A 137 4.50 -0.16 -2.38
C VAL A 137 4.26 -0.32 -0.89
N VAL A 138 3.87 0.77 -0.24
CA VAL A 138 3.64 0.82 1.20
C VAL A 138 2.21 1.24 1.46
N ASP A 139 1.52 0.56 2.37
CA ASP A 139 0.19 0.94 2.84
C ASP A 139 0.24 2.11 3.84
N VAL A 140 -0.93 2.60 4.26
CA VAL A 140 -1.04 3.69 5.25
C VAL A 140 -0.53 3.33 6.65
N ALA A 141 -0.47 2.05 7.00
CA ALA A 141 0.06 1.56 8.26
C ALA A 141 1.59 1.41 8.23
N GLY A 142 2.24 1.66 7.08
CA GLY A 142 3.67 1.46 6.87
C GLY A 142 4.04 0.03 6.47
N GLY A 143 3.05 -0.84 6.29
CA GLY A 143 3.23 -2.20 5.79
C GLY A 143 3.69 -2.20 4.34
N THR A 144 4.70 -3.01 4.03
CA THR A 144 5.22 -3.11 2.67
C THR A 144 4.48 -4.21 1.92
N LEU A 145 3.76 -3.84 0.86
CA LEU A 145 2.96 -4.73 0.04
C LEU A 145 3.75 -5.35 -1.12
N SER A 146 4.74 -4.61 -1.63
CA SER A 146 5.61 -5.08 -2.71
C SER A 146 6.95 -4.35 -2.69
N VAL A 147 8.00 -5.02 -3.17
CA VAL A 147 9.36 -4.47 -3.30
C VAL A 147 9.94 -4.95 -4.62
N ASN A 148 10.51 -4.04 -5.40
CA ASN A 148 11.25 -4.34 -6.61
C ASN A 148 12.56 -3.58 -6.61
N THR A 149 13.59 -4.18 -7.22
CA THR A 149 14.89 -3.54 -7.44
C THR A 149 15.25 -3.53 -8.92
N PHE A 150 16.09 -2.57 -9.31
CA PHE A 150 16.79 -2.58 -10.59
C PHE A 150 18.21 -2.04 -10.42
N THR A 151 19.11 -2.44 -11.30
CA THR A 151 20.50 -1.96 -11.29
C THR A 151 20.68 -0.83 -12.29
N TYR A 152 21.23 0.29 -11.84
CA TYR A 152 21.59 1.43 -12.68
C TYR A 152 23.10 1.48 -12.89
N MET A 153 23.56 1.29 -14.12
CA MET A 153 24.96 1.17 -14.47
C MET A 153 25.42 2.33 -15.33
N LYS A 154 26.71 2.66 -15.28
CA LYS A 154 27.28 3.61 -16.25
C LYS A 154 27.11 3.02 -17.65
N LYS A 155 26.65 3.83 -18.60
CA LYS A 155 26.77 3.46 -20.01
C LYS A 155 28.25 3.37 -20.34
N THR A 156 28.72 2.16 -20.61
CA THR A 156 30.03 2.00 -21.23
C THR A 156 29.90 2.44 -22.67
N GLU A 157 30.56 3.54 -23.03
CA GLU A 157 30.69 3.96 -24.42
C GLU A 157 31.45 2.87 -25.18
N ALA A 158 30.72 2.02 -25.91
CA ALA A 158 31.30 1.12 -26.89
C ALA A 158 31.90 1.98 -28.01
N GLY A 159 33.14 2.44 -27.83
CA GLY A 159 33.79 3.33 -28.79
C GLY A 159 35.18 3.87 -28.43
N ALA A 160 35.75 3.58 -27.26
CA ALA A 160 37.03 4.15 -26.86
C ALA A 160 38.18 3.13 -26.67
N THR A 161 38.33 2.13 -27.55
CA THR A 161 39.65 1.51 -27.83
C THR A 161 39.60 0.59 -29.07
N GLN A 162 39.68 1.17 -30.27
CA GLN A 162 40.41 0.52 -31.35
C GLN A 162 41.45 1.56 -31.80
N PRO A 163 42.74 1.39 -31.48
CA PRO A 163 43.80 2.26 -32.01
C PRO A 163 43.69 2.29 -33.54
N PRO A 164 44.01 3.41 -34.22
CA PRO A 164 44.07 3.39 -35.67
C PRO A 164 45.07 2.31 -36.09
N LEU A 165 44.58 1.29 -36.81
CA LEU A 165 45.43 0.34 -37.49
C LEU A 165 46.34 1.15 -38.42
N LYS A 166 47.62 1.30 -38.07
CA LYS A 166 48.61 1.73 -39.05
C LYS A 166 48.51 0.77 -40.24
N PRO A 167 48.43 1.25 -41.48
CA PRO A 167 48.67 0.39 -42.63
C PRO A 167 50.07 -0.20 -42.48
N ALA A 168 50.17 -1.53 -42.54
CA ALA A 168 51.46 -2.19 -42.69
C ALA A 168 52.06 -1.75 -44.03
N GLN A 169 53.26 -1.18 -43.98
CA GLN A 169 54.19 -1.10 -45.11
C GLN A 169 55.04 -2.35 -45.09
#